data_AF-A0A4R5ARJ4-F1
#
_entry.id   AF-A0A4R5ARJ4-F1
#
_cell.length_a   1.000
_cell.length_b   1.000
_cell.length_c   1.000
_cell.angle_alpha   90.00
_cell.angle_beta   90.00
_cell.angle_gamma   90.00
#
_symmetry.space_group_name_H-M   'P 1'
#
loop_
_entity.id
_entity.type
_entity.pdbx_description
1 polymer ?
#
loop_
_entity_poly.entity_id
_entity_poly.type
_entity_poly.pdbx_seq_one_letter_code
_entity_poly.pdbx_strand_id
1 'polypeptide(L)'
;MFVHEVNHYNLVYREEEREMNPLCLDQGVGLIPWSPLARGLLAGNRERGGERKTVRSRNDAFGDTLYGESDFDVVDAVREVAAERGVPAAQVALAWLLTKPAMTAPIVGATKLTHVDDAIAAEALELDEKEVERLEAPYRPHVVLDYS
;
A
#
# COMPACT_ATOMS: atom_id res chain seq x y z
N MET A 1 17.23 -4.71 21.66
CA MET A 1 16.59 -5.63 20.70
C MET A 1 15.40 -4.89 20.12
N PHE A 2 15.52 -4.42 18.87
CA PHE A 2 14.38 -3.91 18.13
C PHE A 2 13.71 -5.11 17.48
N VAL A 3 12.38 -5.21 17.61
CA VAL A 3 11.63 -6.38 17.14
C VAL A 3 10.87 -6.04 15.84
N HIS A 4 10.61 -4.75 15.59
CA HIS A 4 9.84 -4.28 14.45
C HIS A 4 10.32 -2.93 13.92
N GLU A 5 10.22 -2.73 12.60
CA GLU A 5 10.48 -1.46 11.90
C GLU A 5 9.18 -0.86 11.35
N VAL A 6 9.00 0.45 11.46
CA VAL A 6 7.82 1.19 10.97
C VAL A 6 8.20 2.01 9.74
N ASN A 7 8.15 1.39 8.57
CA ASN A 7 8.60 1.96 7.31
C ASN A 7 7.45 2.42 6.40
N HIS A 8 7.72 3.34 5.47
CA HIS A 8 6.71 3.75 4.47
C HIS A 8 6.72 2.72 3.35
N TYR A 9 5.74 1.83 3.30
CA TYR A 9 5.74 0.78 2.27
C TYR A 9 4.32 0.40 1.85
N ASN A 10 4.08 0.45 0.54
CA ASN A 10 2.82 0.14 -0.12
C ASN A 10 3.05 0.02 -1.65
N LEU A 11 2.03 -0.37 -2.40
CA LEU A 11 2.13 -0.51 -3.87
C LEU A 11 2.62 0.76 -4.59
N VAL A 12 2.37 1.94 -4.03
CA VAL A 12 2.76 3.22 -4.61
C VAL A 12 4.15 3.66 -4.16
N TYR A 13 4.66 3.21 -3.02
CA TYR A 13 5.99 3.60 -2.53
C TYR A 13 6.76 2.37 -2.05
N ARG A 14 7.83 2.01 -2.79
CA ARG A 14 8.59 0.76 -2.63
C ARG A 14 10.09 0.96 -2.46
N GLU A 15 10.55 2.17 -2.12
CA GLU A 15 11.99 2.45 -2.00
C GLU A 15 12.68 1.59 -0.92
N GLU A 16 11.94 1.21 0.12
CA GLU A 16 12.42 0.35 1.22
C GLU A 16 12.85 -1.04 0.75
N GLU A 17 12.40 -1.50 -0.43
CA GLU A 17 12.82 -2.79 -1.01
C GLU A 17 14.31 -2.83 -1.36
N ARG A 18 14.97 -1.67 -1.49
CA ARG A 18 16.37 -1.59 -1.91
C ARG A 18 17.36 -1.99 -0.82
N GLU A 19 17.10 -1.55 0.42
CA GLU A 19 18.08 -1.65 1.51
C GLU A 19 17.42 -2.08 2.83
N MET A 20 16.38 -1.36 3.27
CA MET A 20 15.79 -1.56 4.60
C MET A 20 15.03 -2.88 4.73
N ASN A 21 14.21 -3.27 3.75
CA ASN A 21 13.46 -4.53 3.81
C ASN A 21 14.40 -5.75 3.81
N PRO A 22 15.41 -5.85 2.91
CA PRO A 22 16.41 -6.92 2.97
C PRO A 22 17.16 -6.96 4.30
N LEU A 23 17.55 -5.81 4.86
CA LEU A 23 18.22 -5.74 6.15
C LEU A 23 17.34 -6.24 7.30
N CYS A 24 16.07 -5.82 7.34
CA CYS A 24 15.13 -6.28 8.35
C CYS A 24 14.94 -7.80 8.27
N LEU A 25 14.81 -8.35 7.06
CA LEU A 25 14.71 -9.79 6.84
C LEU A 25 15.96 -10.53 7.34
N ASP A 26 17.16 -10.05 7.03
CA ASP A 26 18.43 -10.64 7.46
C ASP A 26 18.59 -10.62 8.99
N GLN A 27 18.14 -9.54 9.63
CA GLN A 27 18.23 -9.36 11.09
C GLN A 27 17.07 -9.99 11.87
N GLY A 28 16.12 -10.64 11.20
CA GLY A 28 14.93 -11.23 11.83
C GLY A 28 13.97 -10.19 12.43
N VAL A 29 13.97 -8.97 11.89
CA VAL A 29 13.10 -7.86 12.29
C VAL A 29 11.84 -7.87 11.42
N GLY A 30 10.67 -7.88 12.05
CA GLY A 30 9.39 -7.86 11.34
C GLY A 30 9.03 -6.47 10.79
N LEU A 31 8.41 -6.41 9.61
CA LEU A 31 7.96 -5.17 9.00
C LEU A 31 6.53 -4.82 9.43
N ILE A 32 6.32 -3.56 9.83
CA ILE A 32 5.03 -2.99 10.19
C ILE A 32 4.84 -1.68 9.43
N PRO A 33 4.41 -1.72 8.16
CA PRO A 33 4.41 -0.53 7.32
C PRO A 33 3.36 0.49 7.76
N TRP A 34 3.74 1.76 7.78
CA TRP A 34 2.80 2.87 7.91
C TRP A 34 2.23 3.25 6.53
N SER A 35 0.95 3.66 6.51
CA SER A 35 0.19 3.95 5.28
C SER A 35 0.15 2.81 4.24
N PRO A 36 -0.27 1.57 4.61
CA PRO A 36 -0.34 0.45 3.66
C PRO A 36 -1.30 0.71 2.48
N LEU A 37 -2.29 1.58 2.67
CA LEU A 37 -3.25 1.99 1.63
C LEU A 37 -2.90 3.35 0.99
N ALA A 38 -1.64 3.80 1.08
CA ALA A 38 -1.20 5.09 0.56
C ALA A 38 -2.11 6.25 1.02
N ARG A 39 -2.42 6.29 2.33
CA ARG A 39 -3.36 7.24 2.95
C ARG A 39 -4.78 7.23 2.34
N GLY A 40 -5.18 6.08 1.81
CA GLY A 40 -6.48 5.80 1.21
C GLY A 40 -6.54 5.98 -0.31
N LEU A 41 -5.42 6.35 -0.96
CA LEU A 41 -5.34 6.43 -2.41
C LEU A 41 -5.66 5.08 -3.06
N LEU A 42 -5.05 3.99 -2.53
CA LEU A 42 -5.30 2.61 -2.97
C LEU A 42 -6.71 2.10 -2.63
N ALA A 43 -7.44 2.81 -1.77
CA ALA A 43 -8.84 2.55 -1.44
C ALA A 43 -9.81 3.46 -2.21
N GLY A 44 -9.33 4.24 -3.19
CA GLY A 44 -10.16 5.07 -4.06
C GLY A 44 -10.68 6.36 -3.43
N ASN A 45 -9.99 6.92 -2.43
CA ASN A 45 -10.40 8.19 -1.81
C ASN A 45 -10.10 9.44 -2.67
N ARG A 46 -9.37 9.26 -3.77
CA ARG A 46 -8.94 10.26 -4.76
C ARG A 46 -9.09 9.68 -6.16
N GLU A 47 -9.31 10.55 -7.15
CA GLU A 47 -9.35 10.16 -8.57
C GLU A 47 -8.26 10.83 -9.39
N ARG A 48 -7.95 10.20 -10.53
CA ARG A 48 -7.14 10.81 -11.59
C ARG A 48 -7.83 12.11 -12.03
N GLY A 49 -7.11 13.23 -11.99
CA GLY A 49 -7.67 14.57 -12.20
C GLY A 49 -8.03 15.34 -10.93
N GLY A 50 -7.76 14.78 -9.74
CA GLY A 50 -7.72 15.54 -8.48
C GLY A 50 -9.02 15.57 -7.68
N GLU A 51 -10.05 14.82 -8.07
CA GLU A 51 -11.28 14.71 -7.26
C GLU A 51 -10.99 14.04 -5.91
N ARG A 52 -11.53 14.58 -4.81
CA ARG A 52 -11.33 14.07 -3.44
C ARG A 52 -12.66 13.62 -2.82
N LYS A 53 -12.81 12.30 -2.65
CA LYS A 53 -14.08 11.67 -2.23
C LYS A 53 -14.34 11.64 -0.72
N THR A 54 -13.34 11.92 0.11
CA THR A 54 -13.46 11.80 1.57
C THR A 54 -13.02 13.07 2.30
N VAL A 55 -13.51 13.28 3.52
CA VAL A 55 -13.05 14.37 4.39
C VAL A 55 -11.55 14.27 4.64
N ARG A 56 -11.05 13.04 4.89
CA ARG A 56 -9.63 12.77 5.07
C ARG A 56 -8.83 13.20 3.85
N SER A 57 -9.21 12.76 2.64
CA SER A 57 -8.47 13.14 1.43
C SER A 57 -8.49 14.64 1.18
N ARG A 58 -9.59 15.36 1.47
CA ARG A 58 -9.66 16.83 1.35
C ARG A 58 -8.69 17.60 2.25
N ASN A 59 -8.31 17.05 3.39
CA ASN A 59 -7.43 17.71 4.37
C ASN A 59 -6.02 17.13 4.43
N ASP A 60 -5.62 16.34 3.42
CA ASP A 60 -4.38 15.56 3.46
C ASP A 60 -3.28 16.16 2.57
N ALA A 61 -2.81 17.35 2.96
CA ALA A 61 -1.74 18.07 2.27
C ALA A 61 -0.41 17.28 2.22
N PHE A 62 -0.13 16.48 3.26
CA PHE A 62 1.05 15.61 3.28
C PHE A 62 0.94 14.47 2.27
N GLY A 63 -0.25 13.91 2.03
CA GLY A 63 -0.42 12.92 0.97
C GLY A 63 -0.15 13.49 -0.43
N ASP A 64 -0.30 14.79 -0.62
CA ASP A 64 -0.05 15.47 -1.91
C ASP A 64 1.45 15.67 -2.18
N THR A 65 2.29 15.64 -1.14
CA THR A 65 3.75 15.68 -1.31
C THR A 65 4.34 14.29 -1.54
N LEU A 66 3.62 13.23 -1.15
CA LEU A 66 4.07 11.84 -1.27
C LEU A 66 3.70 11.21 -2.62
N TYR A 67 2.52 11.53 -3.15
CA TYR A 67 1.97 10.83 -4.32
C TYR A 67 1.66 11.78 -5.49
N GLY A 68 2.09 11.38 -6.69
CA GLY A 68 1.96 12.14 -7.93
C GLY A 68 0.96 11.56 -8.92
N GLU A 69 0.87 12.19 -10.10
CA GLU A 69 -0.01 11.74 -11.19
C GLU A 69 0.40 10.37 -11.75
N SER A 70 1.71 10.09 -11.78
CA SER A 70 2.28 8.81 -12.22
C SER A 70 1.76 7.62 -11.43
N ASP A 71 1.39 7.84 -10.18
CA ASP A 71 1.06 6.80 -9.21
C ASP A 71 -0.35 6.26 -9.44
N PHE A 72 -1.17 7.01 -10.16
CA PHE A 72 -2.48 6.54 -10.56
C PHE A 72 -2.41 5.36 -11.53
N ASP A 73 -1.27 5.13 -12.21
CA ASP A 73 -1.09 3.93 -13.04
C ASP A 73 -1.10 2.67 -12.17
N VAL A 74 -0.52 2.73 -10.96
CA VAL A 74 -0.59 1.67 -9.95
C VAL A 74 -2.01 1.54 -9.39
N VAL A 75 -2.67 2.68 -9.11
CA VAL A 75 -4.05 2.69 -8.62
C VAL A 75 -5.01 2.05 -9.61
N ASP A 76 -4.81 2.31 -10.91
CA ASP A 76 -5.63 1.74 -11.98
C ASP A 76 -5.40 0.23 -12.09
N ALA A 77 -4.16 -0.25 -12.02
CA ALA A 77 -3.87 -1.70 -11.97
C ALA A 77 -4.56 -2.39 -10.78
N VAL A 78 -4.54 -1.77 -9.59
CA VAL A 78 -5.23 -2.29 -8.41
C VAL A 78 -6.74 -2.35 -8.64
N ARG A 79 -7.33 -1.32 -9.26
CA ARG A 79 -8.76 -1.27 -9.58
C ARG A 79 -9.16 -2.35 -10.57
N GLU A 80 -8.34 -2.59 -11.60
CA GLU A 80 -8.58 -3.64 -12.58
C GLU A 80 -8.58 -5.03 -11.94
N VAL A 81 -7.54 -5.37 -11.17
CA VAL A 81 -7.47 -6.66 -10.45
C VAL A 81 -8.62 -6.81 -9.45
N ALA A 82 -8.94 -5.74 -8.72
CA ALA A 82 -10.06 -5.73 -7.78
C ALA A 82 -11.41 -5.98 -8.48
N ALA A 83 -11.63 -5.36 -9.65
CA ALA A 83 -12.83 -5.55 -10.44
C ALA A 83 -12.94 -6.97 -11.00
N GLU A 84 -11.84 -7.55 -11.48
CA GLU A 84 -11.78 -8.95 -11.96
C GLU A 84 -12.10 -9.95 -10.83
N ARG A 85 -11.61 -9.68 -9.63
CA ARG A 85 -11.82 -10.51 -8.43
C ARG A 85 -13.16 -10.24 -7.74
N GLY A 86 -13.86 -9.14 -8.08
CA GLY A 86 -15.11 -8.74 -7.43
C GLY A 86 -14.95 -8.31 -5.96
N VAL A 87 -13.76 -7.82 -5.59
CA VAL A 87 -13.43 -7.40 -4.21
C VAL A 87 -13.08 -5.92 -4.14
N PRO A 88 -13.12 -5.27 -2.96
CA PRO A 88 -12.62 -3.91 -2.79
C PRO A 88 -11.13 -3.77 -3.13
N ALA A 89 -10.76 -2.65 -3.76
CA ALA A 89 -9.37 -2.30 -4.08
C ALA A 89 -8.44 -2.30 -2.84
N ALA A 90 -8.98 -1.92 -1.68
CA ALA A 90 -8.24 -1.98 -0.43
C ALA A 90 -7.79 -3.41 -0.06
N GLN A 91 -8.62 -4.42 -0.35
CA GLN A 91 -8.28 -5.81 -0.06
C GLN A 91 -7.14 -6.30 -0.96
N VAL A 92 -7.17 -5.96 -2.26
CA VAL A 92 -6.08 -6.29 -3.19
C VAL A 92 -4.76 -5.65 -2.76
N ALA A 93 -4.78 -4.36 -2.40
CA ALA A 93 -3.58 -3.65 -1.96
C ALA A 93 -2.99 -4.22 -0.65
N LEU A 94 -3.84 -4.62 0.29
CA LEU A 94 -3.41 -5.26 1.53
C LEU A 94 -2.92 -6.69 1.30
N ALA A 95 -3.60 -7.47 0.46
CA ALA A 95 -3.19 -8.81 0.08
C ALA A 95 -1.81 -8.81 -0.58
N TRP A 96 -1.55 -7.84 -1.46
CA TRP A 96 -0.21 -7.67 -2.06
C TRP A 96 0.86 -7.42 -1.00
N LEU A 97 0.62 -6.58 0.01
CA LEU A 97 1.58 -6.36 1.09
C LEU A 97 1.88 -7.64 1.86
N LEU A 98 0.87 -8.49 2.08
CA LEU A 98 1.03 -9.78 2.76
C LEU A 98 1.87 -10.79 1.95
N THR A 99 2.05 -10.60 0.64
CA THR A 99 2.97 -11.43 -0.16
C THR A 99 4.45 -11.14 0.12
N LYS A 100 4.76 -10.05 0.84
CA LYS A 100 6.13 -9.56 0.99
C LYS A 100 6.88 -10.26 2.12
N PRO A 101 8.18 -10.60 1.92
CA PRO A 101 9.00 -11.22 2.97
C PRO A 101 9.04 -10.37 4.24
N ALA A 102 9.03 -11.02 5.41
CA ALA A 102 9.03 -10.40 6.75
C ALA A 102 7.84 -9.47 7.08
N MET A 103 6.81 -9.40 6.22
CA MET A 103 5.59 -8.66 6.54
C MET A 103 4.88 -9.30 7.74
N THR A 104 4.83 -8.59 8.86
CA THR A 104 4.27 -9.15 10.11
C THR A 104 2.83 -8.71 10.33
N ALA A 105 2.53 -7.43 10.10
CA ALA A 105 1.18 -6.89 10.18
C ALA A 105 1.09 -5.52 9.49
N PRO A 106 0.33 -5.37 8.38
CA PRO A 106 0.06 -4.04 7.82
C PRO A 106 -0.85 -3.24 8.77
N ILE A 107 -0.42 -2.03 9.19
CA ILE A 107 -1.24 -1.18 10.07
C ILE A 107 -2.40 -0.57 9.28
N VAL A 108 -3.59 -1.13 9.43
CA VAL A 108 -4.80 -0.58 8.83
C VAL A 108 -5.38 0.53 9.72
N GLY A 109 -5.29 1.78 9.24
CA GLY A 109 -5.93 2.92 9.88
C GLY A 109 -7.46 2.83 9.80
N ALA A 110 -8.10 2.26 10.82
CA ALA A 110 -9.53 2.01 10.85
C ALA A 110 -10.31 3.21 11.44
N THR A 111 -10.67 4.19 10.60
CA THR A 111 -11.66 5.21 11.00
C THR A 111 -13.11 4.69 10.91
N LYS A 112 -13.31 3.47 10.38
CA LYS A 112 -14.59 2.76 10.26
C LYS A 112 -14.38 1.26 10.50
N LEU A 113 -15.39 0.58 11.06
CA LEU A 113 -15.36 -0.87 11.32
C LEU A 113 -15.09 -1.70 10.06
N THR A 114 -15.62 -1.29 8.91
CA THR A 114 -15.43 -1.97 7.62
C THR A 114 -13.97 -2.09 7.21
N HIS A 115 -13.08 -1.22 7.70
CA HIS A 115 -11.64 -1.34 7.40
C HIS A 115 -11.01 -2.56 8.07
N VAL A 116 -11.55 -3.00 9.22
CA VAL A 116 -11.09 -4.22 9.89
C VAL A 116 -11.55 -5.45 9.12
N ASP A 117 -12.79 -5.44 8.64
CA ASP A 117 -13.33 -6.52 7.80
C ASP A 117 -12.52 -6.66 6.50
N ASP A 118 -12.14 -5.55 5.86
CA ASP A 118 -11.27 -5.55 4.67
C ASP A 118 -9.87 -6.10 4.97
N ALA A 119 -9.30 -5.81 6.14
CA ALA A 119 -7.99 -6.33 6.54
C ALA A 119 -8.04 -7.86 6.73
N ILE A 120 -9.09 -8.36 7.37
CA ILE A 120 -9.32 -9.81 7.57
C ILE A 120 -9.56 -10.49 6.22
N ALA A 121 -10.38 -9.88 5.35
CA ALA A 121 -10.66 -10.44 4.03
C ALA A 121 -9.41 -10.48 3.12
N ALA A 122 -8.51 -9.50 3.27
CA ALA A 122 -7.24 -9.48 2.55
C ALA A 122 -6.32 -10.66 2.91
N GLU A 123 -6.34 -11.12 4.16
CA GLU A 123 -5.58 -12.31 4.60
C GLU A 123 -6.04 -13.59 3.88
N ALA A 124 -7.33 -13.67 3.53
CA ALA A 124 -7.91 -14.79 2.80
C ALA A 124 -7.76 -14.66 1.26
N LEU A 125 -7.24 -13.55 0.76
CA LEU A 125 -7.10 -13.28 -0.67
C LEU A 125 -5.70 -13.64 -1.15
N GLU A 126 -5.56 -14.82 -1.74
CA GLU A 126 -4.31 -15.23 -2.40
C GLU A 126 -4.23 -14.62 -3.82
N LEU A 127 -3.21 -13.78 -4.02
CA LEU A 127 -2.85 -13.24 -5.33
C LEU A 127 -1.87 -14.19 -6.03
N ASP A 128 -2.09 -14.42 -7.32
CA ASP A 128 -1.16 -15.20 -8.13
C ASP A 128 0.04 -14.36 -8.62
N GLU A 129 1.08 -15.02 -9.11
CA GLU A 129 2.30 -14.36 -9.58
C GLU A 129 2.03 -13.33 -10.70
N LYS A 130 1.04 -13.59 -11.57
CA LYS A 130 0.71 -12.69 -12.68
C LYS A 130 -0.01 -11.44 -12.19
N GLU A 131 -0.86 -11.58 -11.18
CA GLU A 131 -1.51 -10.44 -10.54
C GLU A 131 -0.50 -9.59 -9.79
N VAL A 132 0.40 -10.21 -9.03
CA VAL A 132 1.50 -9.49 -8.38
C VAL A 132 2.34 -8.74 -9.42
N GLU A 133 2.73 -9.39 -10.51
CA GLU A 133 3.47 -8.74 -11.61
C GLU A 133 2.68 -7.57 -12.22
N ARG A 134 1.38 -7.73 -12.47
CA ARG A 134 0.51 -6.66 -13.00
C ARG A 134 0.39 -5.47 -12.05
N LEU A 135 0.25 -5.73 -10.76
CA LEU A 135 0.17 -4.69 -9.73
C LEU A 135 1.47 -3.89 -9.61
N GLU A 136 2.60 -4.55 -9.86
CA GLU A 136 3.93 -3.96 -9.72
C GLU A 136 4.48 -3.30 -10.98
N ALA A 137 4.09 -3.78 -12.17
CA ALA A 137 4.57 -3.30 -13.47
C ALA A 137 4.48 -1.77 -13.68
N PRO A 138 3.42 -1.06 -13.26
CA PRO A 138 3.33 0.39 -13.47
C PRO A 138 4.14 1.21 -12.46
N TYR A 139 4.77 0.57 -11.46
CA TYR A 139 5.52 1.27 -10.43
C TYR A 139 6.69 2.06 -11.02
N ARG A 140 6.84 3.31 -10.56
CA ARG A 140 7.97 4.17 -10.88
C ARG A 140 8.71 4.53 -9.59
N PRO A 141 10.05 4.43 -9.56
CA PRO A 141 10.80 4.84 -8.39
C PRO A 141 10.57 6.29 -7.99
N HIS A 142 10.43 6.52 -6.70
CA HIS A 142 10.35 7.84 -6.09
C HIS A 142 11.75 8.29 -5.66
N VAL A 143 11.92 9.60 -5.50
CA VAL A 143 13.06 10.11 -4.73
C VAL A 143 12.84 9.65 -3.29
N VAL A 144 13.86 9.05 -2.67
CA VAL A 144 13.80 8.64 -1.27
C VAL A 144 13.47 9.88 -0.44
N LEU A 145 12.33 9.86 0.26
CA LEU A 145 11.82 10.99 1.03
C LEU A 145 12.32 10.98 2.48
N ASP A 146 13.44 10.30 2.75
CA ASP A 146 14.02 10.17 4.09
C ASP A 146 15.21 11.12 4.31
N TYR A 147 15.24 11.68 5.54
CA TYR A 147 16.11 12.74 6.11
C TYR A 147 15.67 14.20 5.91
N SER A 148 14.79 14.66 6.81
CA SER A 148 14.91 15.96 7.48
C SER A 148 14.40 15.89 8.91
#